data_AF-A0A3A8JMU3-F1
#
_entry.id   AF-A0A3A8JMU3-F1
#
_cell.length_a   1.000
_cell.length_b   1.000
_cell.length_c   1.000
_cell.angle_alpha   90.00
_cell.angle_beta   90.00
_cell.angle_gamma   90.00
#
_symmetry.space_group_name_H-M   'P 1'
#
loop_
_entity.id
_entity.type
_entity.pdbx_description
1 polymer ?
#
loop_
_entity_poly.entity_id
_entity_poly.type
_entity_poly.pdbx_seq_one_letter_code
_entity_poly.pdbx_strand_id
1 'polypeptide(L)'
;MFHLLKLGPVPLSMGTTGVYLRIGESGDPSAPVFEQDDVAGVRALIAGLEDTSQVLCEPALADAALELGLSVAPPPQAALSSRAAIATFLAWGQRGVSGLGSDKALLFVQASTEYWSARPWTHWDDGQPFVVDVTGAHEHTYEGCVFHADDGLAGLALYERPGSLARLLELQVHGQGEEAKALPAIAVSLEPSPAYAVEALSAAGRVPRLPLPIKSGPHGVSVPSSLESLILVAALRAVARLSPTQPEALSSMVAGEARMDVRVRAPAQRVRN
;
A
#
# COMPACT_ATOMS: atom_id res chain seq x y z
N MET A 1 -2.92 27.04 8.83
CA MET A 1 -1.77 26.57 9.63
C MET A 1 -0.96 25.54 8.85
N PHE A 2 0.35 25.39 9.12
CA PHE A 2 1.24 24.38 8.53
C PHE A 2 1.82 23.45 9.60
N HIS A 3 1.92 22.18 9.27
CA HIS A 3 2.56 21.14 10.08
C HIS A 3 3.84 20.67 9.40
N LEU A 4 4.95 20.65 10.13
CA LEU A 4 6.23 20.14 9.65
C LEU A 4 6.46 18.74 10.23
N LEU A 5 6.68 17.79 9.32
CA LEU A 5 6.84 16.39 9.65
C LEU A 5 8.12 15.83 9.06
N LYS A 6 8.62 14.75 9.66
CA LYS A 6 9.72 13.92 9.20
C LYS A 6 9.18 12.53 8.89
N LEU A 7 9.57 11.97 7.75
CA LEU A 7 9.27 10.58 7.40
C LEU A 7 10.22 9.58 8.04
N GLY A 8 11.45 10.02 8.33
CA GLY A 8 12.54 9.19 8.85
C GLY A 8 13.75 9.24 7.92
N PRO A 9 14.82 8.50 8.26
CA PRO A 9 15.90 8.28 7.31
C PRO A 9 15.37 7.39 6.17
N VAL A 10 15.30 7.96 4.97
CA VAL A 10 14.99 7.23 3.75
C VAL A 10 16.30 6.68 3.18
N PRO A 11 16.39 5.36 2.93
CA PRO A 11 17.60 4.77 2.36
C PRO A 11 17.82 5.24 0.93
N LEU A 12 19.06 5.57 0.61
CA LEU A 12 19.51 5.87 -0.74
C LEU A 12 20.43 4.75 -1.23
N SER A 13 20.84 4.79 -2.49
CA SER A 13 21.88 3.88 -3.00
C SER A 13 23.20 4.00 -2.22
N MET A 14 23.47 5.17 -1.66
CA MET A 14 24.59 5.45 -0.77
C MET A 14 24.08 6.19 0.47
N GLY A 15 24.01 5.50 1.61
CA GLY A 15 23.61 6.08 2.89
C GLY A 15 22.10 6.31 3.05
N THR A 16 21.75 7.32 3.84
CA THR A 16 20.36 7.71 4.12
C THR A 16 20.22 9.22 4.00
N THR A 17 18.97 9.70 3.89
CA THR A 17 18.64 11.14 3.96
C THR A 17 17.37 11.32 4.77
N GLY A 18 17.27 12.42 5.52
CA GLY A 18 16.00 12.84 6.11
C GLY A 18 15.07 13.36 5.01
N VAL A 19 13.81 12.91 5.05
CA VAL A 19 12.76 13.49 4.22
C VAL A 19 11.78 14.25 5.11
N TYR A 20 11.62 15.53 4.79
CA TYR A 20 10.85 16.50 5.55
C TYR A 20 9.67 16.97 4.72
N LEU A 21 8.51 17.09 5.37
CA LEU A 21 7.25 17.44 4.75
C LEU A 21 6.67 18.67 5.41
N ARG A 22 6.16 19.60 4.61
CA ARG A 22 5.26 20.66 5.06
C ARG A 22 3.86 20.35 4.55
N ILE A 23 2.92 20.22 5.47
CA ILE A 23 1.54 19.87 5.17
C ILE A 23 0.62 20.94 5.73
N GLY A 24 -0.27 21.48 4.90
CA GLY A 24 -1.30 22.41 5.35
C GLY A 24 -2.32 21.73 6.25
N GLU A 25 -3.11 22.54 6.95
CA GLU A 25 -4.18 22.09 7.84
C GLU A 25 -5.21 21.18 7.16
N SER A 26 -5.44 21.39 5.86
CA SER A 26 -6.34 20.56 5.05
C SER A 26 -5.73 19.21 4.61
N GLY A 27 -4.45 18.98 4.94
CA GLY A 27 -3.69 17.81 4.52
C GLY A 27 -2.96 18.00 3.18
N ASP A 28 -2.98 19.20 2.59
CA ASP A 28 -2.31 19.52 1.33
C ASP A 28 -0.77 19.55 1.52
N PRO A 29 -0.01 18.68 0.84
CA PRO A 29 1.44 18.67 1.00
C PRO A 29 2.13 19.65 0.04
N SER A 30 3.15 20.34 0.55
CA SER A 30 4.18 20.98 -0.30
C SER A 30 5.19 19.94 -0.80
N ALA A 31 6.06 20.35 -1.74
CA ALA A 31 7.14 19.49 -2.21
C ALA A 31 8.01 19.00 -1.03
N PRO A 32 8.34 17.69 -0.95
CA PRO A 32 9.24 17.18 0.08
C PRO A 32 10.63 17.79 -0.02
N VAL A 33 11.25 18.01 1.13
CA VAL A 33 12.65 18.46 1.25
C VAL A 33 13.51 17.27 1.69
N PHE A 34 14.68 17.15 1.07
CA PHE A 34 15.66 16.10 1.35
C PHE A 34 16.90 16.74 1.96
N GLU A 35 17.18 16.47 3.23
CA GLU A 35 18.32 17.04 3.94
C GLU A 35 18.99 15.99 4.84
N GLN A 36 20.18 16.28 5.31
CA GLN A 36 20.95 15.37 6.19
C GLN A 36 20.70 15.63 7.67
N ASP A 37 20.30 16.86 8.04
CA ASP A 37 20.05 17.25 9.41
C ASP A 37 18.68 17.93 9.58
N ASP A 38 18.11 17.75 10.78
CA ASP A 38 16.75 18.20 11.09
C ASP A 38 16.59 19.72 11.06
N VAL A 39 17.64 20.45 11.45
CA VAL A 39 17.63 21.92 11.45
C VAL A 39 17.60 22.44 10.01
N ALA A 40 18.44 21.92 9.12
CA ALA A 40 18.44 22.27 7.70
C ALA A 40 17.12 21.89 7.03
N GLY A 41 16.60 20.69 7.31
CA GLY A 41 15.30 20.24 6.80
C GLY A 41 14.17 21.19 7.19
N VAL A 42 14.06 21.53 8.48
CA VAL A 42 13.04 22.46 8.98
C VAL A 42 13.25 23.87 8.42
N ARG A 43 14.49 24.37 8.37
CA ARG A 43 14.83 25.68 7.81
C ARG A 43 14.43 25.80 6.34
N ALA A 44 14.66 24.75 5.56
CA ALA A 44 14.27 24.69 4.16
C ALA A 44 12.74 24.65 3.99
N LEU A 45 12.00 23.94 4.85
CA LEU A 45 10.53 23.91 4.79
C LEU A 45 9.86 25.26 5.11
N ILE A 46 10.48 26.08 5.97
CA ILE A 46 9.97 27.42 6.33
C ILE A 46 10.50 28.52 5.42
N ALA A 47 11.45 28.23 4.54
CA ALA A 47 12.02 29.21 3.62
C ALA A 47 10.91 29.82 2.75
N GLY A 48 10.85 31.16 2.72
CA GLY A 48 9.85 31.91 1.96
C GLY A 48 8.47 32.02 2.63
N LEU A 49 8.28 31.52 3.86
CA LEU A 49 7.09 31.83 4.64
C LEU A 49 7.22 33.22 5.28
N GLU A 50 6.21 34.07 5.09
CA GLU A 50 6.17 35.41 5.68
C GLU A 50 5.84 35.37 7.19
N ASP A 51 5.08 34.36 7.63
CA ASP A 51 4.64 34.20 9.02
C ASP A 51 4.91 32.77 9.53
N THR A 52 5.94 32.63 10.36
CA THR A 52 6.32 31.35 11.00
C THR A 52 5.50 31.04 12.25
N SER A 53 4.67 31.97 12.75
CA SER A 53 3.78 31.71 13.89
C SER A 53 2.68 30.69 13.57
N GLN A 54 2.42 30.48 12.27
CA GLN A 54 1.46 29.50 11.75
C GLN A 54 2.07 28.11 11.54
N VAL A 55 3.29 27.86 12.01
CA VAL A 55 4.04 26.63 11.78
C VAL A 55 4.17 25.82 13.07
N LEU A 56 3.78 24.55 13.01
CA LEU A 56 3.92 23.59 14.10
C LEU A 56 4.80 22.42 13.67
N CYS A 57 5.89 22.18 14.40
CA CYS A 57 6.74 21.00 14.22
C CYS A 57 6.15 19.80 14.96
N GLU A 58 6.26 18.61 14.37
CA GLU A 58 5.95 17.38 15.10
C GLU A 58 6.94 17.13 16.25
N PRO A 59 6.57 16.35 17.28
CA PRO A 59 7.43 16.11 18.44
C PRO A 59 8.82 15.54 18.10
N ALA A 60 8.93 14.75 17.02
CA ALA A 60 10.22 14.21 16.57
C ALA A 60 11.20 15.28 16.06
N LEU A 61 10.74 16.51 15.83
CA LEU A 61 11.54 17.65 15.39
C LEU A 61 11.70 18.70 16.50
N ALA A 62 11.47 18.35 17.78
CA ALA A 62 11.45 19.31 18.88
C ALA A 62 12.76 20.09 19.07
N ASP A 63 13.91 19.43 18.92
CA ASP A 63 15.22 20.09 19.07
C ASP A 63 15.45 21.12 17.95
N ALA A 64 15.16 20.76 16.70
CA ALA A 64 15.23 21.69 15.57
C ALA A 64 14.21 22.83 15.68
N ALA A 65 13.02 22.54 16.19
CA ALA A 65 12.00 23.56 16.46
C ALA A 65 12.48 24.56 17.51
N LEU A 66 13.08 24.10 18.60
CA LEU A 66 13.63 24.96 19.66
C LEU A 66 14.72 25.88 19.11
N GLU A 67 15.66 25.34 18.33
CA GLU A 67 16.75 26.14 17.73
C GLU A 67 16.22 27.24 16.79
N LEU A 68 15.14 26.95 16.07
CA LEU A 68 14.53 27.87 15.11
C LEU A 68 13.40 28.73 15.69
N GLY A 69 13.10 28.61 16.99
CA GLY A 69 12.04 29.36 17.66
C GLY A 69 10.62 28.99 17.21
N LEU A 70 10.39 27.74 16.80
CA LEU A 70 9.11 27.23 16.33
C LEU A 70 8.35 26.49 17.44
N SER A 71 7.02 26.47 17.32
CA SER A 71 6.15 25.73 18.24
C SER A 71 6.09 24.24 17.87
N VAL A 72 5.92 23.39 18.89
CA VAL A 72 5.81 21.93 18.73
C VAL A 72 4.41 21.47 19.11
N ALA A 73 3.80 20.63 18.28
CA ALA A 73 2.52 20.01 18.57
C ALA A 73 2.39 18.65 17.85
N PRO A 74 1.61 17.69 18.39
CA PRO A 74 1.25 16.48 17.66
C PRO A 74 0.59 16.81 16.31
N PRO A 75 0.99 16.14 15.21
CA PRO A 75 0.38 16.40 13.91
C PRO A 75 -1.08 15.93 13.88
N PRO A 76 -1.98 16.66 13.21
CA PRO A 76 -3.36 16.22 13.04
C PRO A 76 -3.45 15.00 12.12
N GLN A 77 -4.57 14.27 12.21
CA GLN A 77 -4.81 13.05 11.45
C GLN A 77 -4.75 13.24 9.93
N ALA A 78 -5.14 14.41 9.43
CA ALA A 78 -5.02 14.77 8.01
C ALA A 78 -3.54 14.80 7.57
N ALA A 79 -2.67 15.45 8.35
CA ALA A 79 -1.23 15.50 8.08
C ALA A 79 -0.58 14.11 8.15
N LEU A 80 -0.98 13.29 9.14
CA LEU A 80 -0.53 11.90 9.25
C LEU A 80 -0.95 11.06 8.03
N SER A 81 -2.17 11.24 7.55
CA SER A 81 -2.68 10.54 6.36
C SER A 81 -1.90 10.92 5.10
N SER A 82 -1.61 12.21 4.91
CA SER A 82 -0.78 12.68 3.79
C SER A 82 0.67 12.20 3.91
N ARG A 83 1.25 12.19 5.12
CA ARG A 83 2.56 11.59 5.39
C ARG A 83 2.61 10.13 4.95
N ALA A 84 1.61 9.33 5.33
CA ALA A 84 1.53 7.91 4.95
C ALA A 84 1.43 7.70 3.43
N ALA A 85 0.66 8.54 2.72
CA ALA A 85 0.54 8.49 1.27
C ALA A 85 1.87 8.80 0.56
N ILE A 86 2.56 9.85 1.00
CA ILE A 86 3.88 10.24 0.46
C ILE A 86 4.93 9.16 0.78
N ALA A 87 4.92 8.60 2.00
CA ALA A 87 5.82 7.51 2.37
C ALA A 87 5.63 6.28 1.46
N THR A 88 4.37 5.92 1.18
CA THR A 88 4.02 4.82 0.29
C THR A 88 4.54 5.09 -1.13
N PHE A 89 4.30 6.30 -1.66
CA PHE A 89 4.75 6.67 -2.99
C PHE A 89 6.29 6.71 -3.13
N LEU A 90 7.01 7.19 -2.11
CA LEU A 90 8.47 7.16 -2.08
C LEU A 90 9.00 5.72 -2.05
N ALA A 91 8.39 4.85 -1.23
CA ALA A 91 8.77 3.44 -1.16
C ALA A 91 8.52 2.73 -2.51
N TRP A 92 7.44 3.07 -3.18
CA TRP A 92 7.14 2.59 -4.53
C TRP A 92 8.19 3.02 -5.55
N GLY A 93 8.71 4.24 -5.46
CA GLY A 93 9.85 4.68 -6.29
C GLY A 93 11.08 3.81 -6.10
N GLN A 94 11.39 3.44 -4.85
CA GLN A 94 12.51 2.54 -4.55
C GLN A 94 12.29 1.09 -5.01
N ARG A 95 11.03 0.68 -5.16
CA ARG A 95 10.63 -0.66 -5.61
C ARG A 95 10.30 -0.73 -7.11
N GLY A 96 10.48 0.37 -7.85
CA GLY A 96 10.25 0.41 -9.30
C GLY A 96 8.78 0.42 -9.71
N VAL A 97 7.84 0.75 -8.81
CA VAL A 97 6.39 0.79 -9.08
C VAL A 97 5.81 2.22 -9.04
N SER A 98 6.66 3.25 -9.07
CA SER A 98 6.23 4.67 -9.06
C SER A 98 5.37 5.08 -10.25
N GLY A 99 5.44 4.36 -11.37
CA GLY A 99 4.63 4.59 -12.57
C GLY A 99 3.12 4.47 -12.36
N LEU A 100 2.68 3.91 -11.22
CA LEU A 100 1.26 3.82 -10.84
C LEU A 100 0.65 5.16 -10.43
N GLY A 101 1.46 6.12 -10.00
CA GLY A 101 0.99 7.43 -9.52
C GLY A 101 0.53 7.45 -8.07
N SER A 102 0.45 8.66 -7.52
CA SER A 102 0.09 8.91 -6.12
C SER A 102 -1.40 8.70 -5.81
N ASP A 103 -2.27 8.86 -6.80
CA ASP A 103 -3.70 8.57 -6.71
C ASP A 103 -3.95 7.08 -6.40
N LYS A 104 -3.19 6.19 -7.05
CA LYS A 104 -3.25 4.75 -6.78
C LYS A 104 -2.68 4.42 -5.42
N ALA A 105 -1.59 5.06 -4.99
CA ALA A 105 -1.04 4.86 -3.65
C ALA A 105 -2.10 5.07 -2.56
N LEU A 106 -2.90 6.14 -2.66
CA LEU A 106 -4.02 6.39 -1.74
C LEU A 106 -5.07 5.29 -1.76
N LEU A 107 -5.48 4.83 -2.95
CA LEU A 107 -6.47 3.75 -3.09
C LEU A 107 -5.98 2.42 -2.50
N PHE A 108 -4.73 2.06 -2.73
CA PHE A 108 -4.14 0.85 -2.15
C PHE A 108 -4.01 0.97 -0.64
N VAL A 109 -3.57 2.10 -0.09
CA VAL A 109 -3.51 2.30 1.37
C VAL A 109 -4.88 2.10 2.02
N GLN A 110 -5.95 2.62 1.41
CA GLN A 110 -7.32 2.44 1.91
C GLN A 110 -7.75 0.97 1.83
N ALA A 111 -7.67 0.36 0.64
CA ALA A 111 -8.12 -1.01 0.42
C ALA A 111 -7.33 -2.03 1.24
N SER A 112 -6.01 -1.84 1.37
CA SER A 112 -5.15 -2.68 2.19
C SER A 112 -5.40 -2.50 3.68
N THR A 113 -5.85 -1.32 4.13
CA THR A 113 -6.31 -1.11 5.52
C THR A 113 -7.59 -1.90 5.78
N GLU A 114 -8.58 -1.83 4.89
CA GLU A 114 -9.81 -2.63 4.99
C GLU A 114 -9.49 -4.14 5.03
N TYR A 115 -8.66 -4.60 4.09
CA TYR A 115 -8.22 -5.99 4.00
C TYR A 115 -7.48 -6.47 5.24
N TRP A 116 -6.53 -5.67 5.74
CA TRP A 116 -5.74 -6.02 6.92
C TRP A 116 -6.59 -6.09 8.19
N SER A 117 -7.56 -5.19 8.34
CA SER A 117 -8.52 -5.21 9.45
C SER A 117 -9.43 -6.44 9.40
N ALA A 118 -9.85 -6.86 8.21
CA ALA A 118 -10.72 -8.02 8.02
C ALA A 118 -10.01 -9.37 8.25
N ARG A 119 -8.68 -9.43 8.08
CA ARG A 119 -7.85 -10.63 8.29
C ARG A 119 -8.40 -11.88 7.58
N PRO A 120 -8.66 -11.84 6.26
CA PRO A 120 -9.28 -12.96 5.53
C PRO A 120 -8.47 -14.27 5.62
N TRP A 121 -7.15 -14.18 5.80
CA TRP A 121 -6.27 -15.33 6.01
C TRP A 121 -6.56 -16.13 7.30
N THR A 122 -7.40 -15.60 8.20
CA THR A 122 -7.87 -16.35 9.38
C THR A 122 -9.00 -17.33 9.05
N HIS A 123 -9.61 -17.18 7.86
CA HIS A 123 -10.72 -18.00 7.38
C HIS A 123 -10.33 -18.86 6.18
N TRP A 124 -9.41 -18.39 5.33
CA TRP A 124 -8.95 -19.10 4.14
C TRP A 124 -7.43 -19.19 4.08
N ASP A 125 -6.92 -20.34 3.64
CA ASP A 125 -5.49 -20.54 3.40
C ASP A 125 -5.08 -20.26 1.94
N ASP A 126 -3.77 -20.29 1.69
CA ASP A 126 -3.15 -20.03 0.39
C ASP A 126 -3.35 -21.15 -0.64
N GLY A 127 -4.05 -22.23 -0.29
CA GLY A 127 -4.44 -23.30 -1.20
C GLY A 127 -5.94 -23.33 -1.53
N GLN A 128 -6.69 -22.27 -1.17
CA GLN A 128 -8.12 -22.16 -1.40
C GLN A 128 -8.45 -21.12 -2.49
N PRO A 129 -8.84 -21.55 -3.71
CA PRO A 129 -9.10 -20.62 -4.82
C PRO A 129 -10.43 -19.89 -4.65
N PHE A 130 -10.37 -18.57 -4.75
CA PHE A 130 -11.53 -17.67 -4.87
C PHE A 130 -11.87 -17.49 -6.35
N VAL A 131 -13.14 -17.31 -6.67
CA VAL A 131 -13.55 -16.87 -8.01
C VAL A 131 -13.72 -15.37 -8.00
N VAL A 132 -13.00 -14.66 -8.88
CA VAL A 132 -13.01 -13.20 -8.97
C VAL A 132 -13.48 -12.77 -10.34
N ASP A 133 -14.76 -12.41 -10.45
CA ASP A 133 -15.38 -11.97 -11.69
C ASP A 133 -15.31 -10.45 -11.81
N VAL A 134 -14.71 -9.97 -12.89
CA VAL A 134 -14.65 -8.56 -13.28
C VAL A 134 -15.64 -8.33 -14.42
N THR A 135 -16.48 -7.30 -14.29
CA THR A 135 -17.49 -6.94 -15.29
C THR A 135 -17.50 -5.44 -15.56
N GLY A 136 -18.01 -5.01 -16.72
CA GLY A 136 -18.11 -3.60 -17.12
C GLY A 136 -16.97 -3.19 -18.06
N ALA A 137 -16.15 -2.22 -17.64
CA ALA A 137 -15.02 -1.71 -18.44
C ALA A 137 -14.00 -2.79 -18.86
N HIS A 138 -13.98 -3.91 -18.15
CA HIS A 138 -13.19 -5.10 -18.43
C HIS A 138 -14.01 -6.33 -18.04
N GLU A 139 -13.98 -7.37 -18.86
CA GLU A 139 -14.63 -8.64 -18.57
C GLU A 139 -13.58 -9.74 -18.49
N HIS A 140 -13.38 -10.29 -17.30
CA HIS A 140 -12.45 -11.38 -17.07
C HIS A 140 -12.78 -12.09 -15.74
N THR A 141 -12.49 -13.38 -15.65
CA THR A 141 -12.57 -14.13 -14.40
C THR A 141 -11.17 -14.56 -13.98
N TYR A 142 -10.71 -14.05 -12.84
CA TYR A 142 -9.47 -14.45 -12.20
C TYR A 142 -9.70 -15.56 -11.17
N GLU A 143 -8.67 -16.36 -10.94
CA GLU A 143 -8.57 -17.22 -9.77
C GLU A 143 -7.82 -16.45 -8.66
N GLY A 144 -8.53 -16.09 -7.60
CA GLY A 144 -7.98 -15.33 -6.47
C GLY A 144 -7.40 -16.24 -5.38
N CYS A 145 -6.37 -15.78 -4.69
CA CYS A 145 -5.79 -16.46 -3.55
C CYS A 145 -5.35 -15.46 -2.48
N VAL A 146 -5.80 -15.68 -1.25
CA VAL A 146 -5.35 -14.98 -0.05
C VAL A 146 -4.14 -15.71 0.51
N PHE A 147 -3.06 -15.01 0.82
CA PHE A 147 -1.88 -15.61 1.45
C PHE A 147 -1.45 -14.85 2.70
N HIS A 148 -0.86 -15.59 3.64
CA HIS A 148 -0.22 -15.07 4.84
C HIS A 148 0.90 -16.02 5.28
N ALA A 149 2.14 -15.53 5.30
CA ALA A 149 3.32 -16.26 5.71
C ALA A 149 3.73 -15.93 7.17
N ASP A 150 4.56 -16.78 7.77
CA ASP A 150 5.00 -16.65 9.17
C ASP A 150 5.86 -15.41 9.43
N ASP A 151 6.54 -14.89 8.40
CA ASP A 151 7.29 -13.62 8.44
C ASP A 151 6.36 -12.38 8.45
N GLY A 152 5.05 -12.60 8.41
CA GLY A 152 4.03 -11.56 8.42
C GLY A 152 3.80 -10.90 7.06
N LEU A 153 4.33 -11.47 5.98
CA LEU A 153 3.93 -11.15 4.61
C LEU A 153 2.51 -11.65 4.37
N ALA A 154 1.61 -10.76 3.98
CA ALA A 154 0.23 -11.10 3.65
C ALA A 154 -0.17 -10.44 2.34
N GLY A 155 -1.22 -10.94 1.69
CA GLY A 155 -1.68 -10.31 0.46
C GLY A 155 -2.71 -11.10 -0.30
N LEU A 156 -2.98 -10.62 -1.51
CA LEU A 156 -3.95 -11.18 -2.45
C LEU A 156 -3.28 -11.31 -3.81
N ALA A 157 -3.37 -12.49 -4.42
CA ALA A 157 -2.96 -12.75 -5.79
C ALA A 157 -4.19 -13.08 -6.65
N LEU A 158 -4.23 -12.60 -7.88
CA LEU A 158 -5.24 -12.89 -8.90
C LEU A 158 -4.53 -13.51 -10.11
N TYR A 159 -4.69 -14.81 -10.30
CA TYR A 159 -4.15 -15.54 -11.44
C TYR A 159 -5.06 -15.41 -12.64
N GLU A 160 -4.48 -15.27 -13.83
CA GLU A 160 -5.24 -15.04 -15.07
C GLU A 160 -6.10 -16.23 -15.49
N ARG A 161 -5.77 -17.46 -15.04
CA ARG A 161 -6.47 -18.69 -15.46
C ARG A 161 -6.87 -19.56 -14.26
N PRO A 162 -8.05 -20.21 -14.31
CA PRO A 162 -8.40 -21.26 -13.35
C PRO A 162 -7.37 -22.39 -13.30
N GLY A 163 -7.13 -22.94 -12.10
CA GLY A 163 -6.15 -24.00 -11.86
C GLY A 163 -4.70 -23.53 -11.75
N SER A 164 -4.44 -22.22 -11.85
CA SER A 164 -3.09 -21.67 -11.69
C SER A 164 -2.57 -21.86 -10.27
N LEU A 165 -3.44 -21.80 -9.26
CA LEU A 165 -3.08 -22.04 -7.87
C LEU A 165 -2.69 -23.49 -7.64
N ALA A 166 -3.46 -24.44 -8.17
CA ALA A 166 -3.09 -25.86 -8.11
C ALA A 166 -1.73 -26.09 -8.78
N ARG A 167 -1.51 -25.47 -9.95
CA ARG A 167 -0.23 -25.54 -10.65
C ARG A 167 0.91 -24.90 -9.86
N LEU A 168 0.69 -23.77 -9.20
CA LEU A 168 1.69 -23.12 -8.35
C LEU A 168 2.14 -24.06 -7.23
N LEU A 169 1.19 -24.68 -6.53
CA LEU A 169 1.47 -25.59 -5.43
C LEU A 169 2.27 -26.81 -5.91
N GLU A 170 1.92 -27.39 -7.07
CA GLU A 170 2.70 -28.47 -7.69
C GLU A 170 4.15 -28.04 -7.98
N LEU A 171 4.34 -26.87 -8.62
CA LEU A 171 5.65 -26.35 -8.94
C LEU A 171 6.50 -26.12 -7.67
N GLN A 172 5.89 -25.62 -6.60
CA GLN A 172 6.55 -25.42 -5.31
C GLN A 172 6.98 -26.76 -4.68
N VAL A 173 6.11 -27.77 -4.69
CA VAL A 173 6.43 -29.13 -4.20
C VAL A 173 7.60 -29.74 -4.97
N HIS A 174 7.70 -29.47 -6.27
CA HIS A 174 8.79 -29.95 -7.13
C HIS A 174 10.03 -29.05 -7.14
N GLY A 175 10.08 -27.99 -6.33
CA GLY A 175 11.22 -27.08 -6.26
C GLY A 175 11.41 -26.22 -7.53
N GLN A 176 10.40 -26.10 -8.38
CA GLN A 176 10.42 -25.37 -9.65
C GLN A 176 10.09 -23.89 -9.44
N GLY A 177 10.88 -23.21 -8.59
CA GLY A 177 10.62 -21.83 -8.16
C GLY A 177 10.57 -20.79 -9.28
N GLU A 178 11.38 -20.94 -10.33
CA GLU A 178 11.37 -20.00 -11.47
C GLU A 178 10.12 -20.16 -12.33
N GLU A 179 9.64 -21.40 -12.53
CA GLU A 179 8.36 -21.65 -13.22
C GLU A 179 7.17 -21.12 -12.40
N ALA A 180 7.23 -21.26 -11.07
CA ALA A 180 6.21 -20.71 -10.17
C ALA A 180 6.12 -19.18 -10.29
N LYS A 181 7.26 -18.48 -10.36
CA LYS A 181 7.32 -17.02 -10.58
C LYS A 181 6.84 -16.59 -11.97
N ALA A 182 6.89 -17.49 -12.96
CA ALA A 182 6.47 -17.21 -14.32
C ALA A 182 4.95 -17.30 -14.53
N LEU A 183 4.19 -17.76 -13.53
CA LEU A 183 2.74 -17.82 -13.62
C LEU A 183 2.14 -16.41 -13.75
N PRO A 184 1.32 -16.14 -14.79
CA PRO A 184 0.67 -14.84 -14.95
C PRO A 184 -0.29 -14.53 -13.80
N ALA A 185 0.02 -13.47 -13.07
CA ALA A 185 -0.82 -12.98 -11.99
C ALA A 185 -0.61 -11.49 -11.76
N ILE A 186 -1.62 -10.84 -11.21
CA ILE A 186 -1.50 -9.54 -10.56
C ILE A 186 -1.71 -9.75 -9.06
N ALA A 187 -0.91 -9.11 -8.22
CA ALA A 187 -0.96 -9.30 -6.78
C ALA A 187 -0.70 -8.00 -6.02
N VAL A 188 -1.14 -7.96 -4.78
CA VAL A 188 -0.69 -6.98 -3.79
C VAL A 188 -0.09 -7.75 -2.62
N SER A 189 1.19 -7.53 -2.37
CA SER A 189 1.82 -7.94 -1.11
C SER A 189 1.76 -6.80 -0.09
N LEU A 190 1.68 -7.15 1.19
CA LEU A 190 1.70 -6.24 2.33
C LEU A 190 3.05 -6.43 3.03
N GLU A 191 4.02 -5.63 2.60
CA GLU A 191 5.42 -5.76 2.98
C GLU A 191 5.70 -5.16 4.37
N PRO A 192 6.53 -5.79 5.22
CA PRO A 192 6.94 -5.22 6.51
C PRO A 192 8.04 -4.16 6.38
N SER A 193 8.44 -3.80 5.16
CA SER A 193 9.54 -2.86 4.88
C SER A 193 9.24 -1.97 3.66
N PRO A 194 9.85 -0.77 3.56
CA PRO A 194 10.83 -0.18 4.49
C PRO A 194 10.17 0.40 5.74
N ALA A 195 10.95 0.50 6.83
CA ALA A 195 10.46 0.92 8.15
C ALA A 195 9.76 2.29 8.12
N TYR A 196 10.34 3.29 7.45
CA TYR A 196 9.76 4.64 7.36
C TYR A 196 8.33 4.65 6.78
N ALA A 197 8.05 3.78 5.80
CA ALA A 197 6.73 3.69 5.19
C ALA A 197 5.73 2.98 6.11
N VAL A 198 6.17 1.89 6.74
CA VAL A 198 5.35 1.13 7.70
C VAL A 198 5.02 1.96 8.94
N GLU A 199 5.97 2.72 9.46
CA GLU A 199 5.79 3.63 10.59
C GLU A 199 4.84 4.78 10.23
N ALA A 200 5.01 5.37 9.05
CA ALA A 200 4.11 6.42 8.57
C ALA A 200 2.66 5.93 8.43
N LEU A 201 2.46 4.74 7.86
CA LEU A 201 1.15 4.10 7.75
C LEU A 201 0.54 3.80 9.12
N SER A 202 1.34 3.23 10.04
CA SER A 202 0.90 2.91 11.40
C SER A 202 0.50 4.16 12.17
N ALA A 203 1.30 5.23 12.10
CA ALA A 203 0.99 6.51 12.73
C ALA A 203 -0.29 7.15 12.19
N ALA A 204 -0.62 6.90 10.92
CA ALA A 204 -1.87 7.34 10.31
C ALA A 204 -3.08 6.43 10.60
N GLY A 205 -2.94 5.41 11.46
CA GLY A 205 -3.99 4.44 11.71
C GLY A 205 -4.38 3.60 10.49
N ARG A 206 -3.42 3.40 9.57
CA ARG A 206 -3.56 2.57 8.36
C ARG A 206 -2.93 1.21 8.58
N VAL A 207 -3.02 0.36 7.56
CA VAL A 207 -2.34 -0.95 7.54
C VAL A 207 -0.86 -0.81 7.93
N PRO A 208 -0.35 -1.53 8.94
CA PRO A 208 1.05 -1.46 9.37
C PRO A 208 1.97 -2.28 8.44
N ARG A 209 1.76 -2.18 7.13
CA ARG A 209 2.48 -2.86 6.06
C ARG A 209 2.41 -2.01 4.80
N LEU A 210 3.49 -1.94 4.04
CA LEU A 210 3.51 -1.26 2.75
C LEU A 210 2.73 -2.09 1.71
N PRO A 211 1.65 -1.58 1.12
CA PRO A 211 1.02 -2.26 -0.01
C PRO A 211 1.91 -2.15 -1.25
N LEU A 212 2.30 -3.28 -1.82
CA LEU A 212 3.15 -3.37 -3.00
C LEU A 212 2.41 -4.13 -4.13
N PRO A 213 1.78 -3.41 -5.06
CA PRO A 213 1.16 -4.01 -6.25
C PRO A 213 2.24 -4.48 -7.25
N ILE A 214 2.14 -5.73 -7.68
CA ILE A 214 3.08 -6.37 -8.61
C ILE A 214 2.33 -7.20 -9.67
N LYS A 215 2.96 -7.35 -10.83
CA LYS A 215 2.52 -8.27 -11.88
C LYS A 215 3.62 -9.30 -12.13
N SER A 216 3.28 -10.58 -12.12
CA SER A 216 4.17 -11.68 -12.50
C SER A 216 3.78 -12.26 -13.86
N GLY A 217 4.73 -12.90 -14.52
CA GLY A 217 4.51 -13.59 -15.78
C GLY A 217 5.82 -14.10 -16.40
N PRO A 218 5.78 -14.60 -17.64
CA PRO A 218 6.94 -15.21 -18.31
C PRO A 218 8.14 -14.29 -18.48
N HIS A 219 7.93 -12.97 -18.41
CA HIS A 219 8.98 -11.95 -18.52
C HIS A 219 9.49 -11.45 -17.16
N GLY A 220 9.11 -12.12 -16.06
CA GLY A 220 9.46 -11.74 -14.70
C GLY A 220 8.45 -10.79 -14.05
N VAL A 221 8.91 -10.11 -13.00
CA VAL A 221 8.08 -9.16 -12.22
C VAL A 221 8.07 -7.80 -12.89
N SER A 222 6.88 -7.21 -13.00
CA SER A 222 6.62 -5.91 -13.61
C SER A 222 5.56 -5.13 -12.83
N VAL A 223 5.31 -3.89 -13.25
CA VAL A 223 4.28 -3.03 -12.67
C VAL A 223 2.92 -3.35 -13.30
N PRO A 224 1.84 -3.54 -12.52
CA PRO A 224 0.49 -3.66 -13.07
C PRO A 224 0.10 -2.42 -13.87
N SER A 225 -0.72 -2.57 -14.89
CA SER A 225 -1.36 -1.46 -15.59
C SER A 225 -2.32 -0.69 -14.67
N SER A 226 -2.75 0.50 -15.09
CA SER A 226 -3.73 1.29 -14.33
C SER A 226 -5.05 0.55 -14.12
N LEU A 227 -5.51 -0.23 -15.10
CA LEU A 227 -6.73 -1.04 -15.00
C LEU A 227 -6.53 -2.21 -14.02
N GLU A 228 -5.44 -2.98 -14.16
CA GLU A 228 -5.11 -4.08 -13.24
C GLU A 228 -4.98 -3.59 -11.80
N SER A 229 -4.41 -2.39 -11.61
CA SER A 229 -4.33 -1.76 -10.29
C SER A 229 -5.70 -1.48 -9.68
N LEU A 230 -6.67 -1.01 -10.48
CA LEU A 230 -8.04 -0.79 -10.01
C LEU A 230 -8.76 -2.12 -9.72
N ILE A 231 -8.48 -3.17 -10.49
CA ILE A 231 -8.99 -4.53 -10.23
C ILE A 231 -8.47 -5.02 -8.88
N LEU A 232 -7.17 -4.88 -8.61
CA LEU A 232 -6.57 -5.26 -7.32
C LEU A 232 -7.18 -4.49 -6.14
N VAL A 233 -7.36 -3.17 -6.27
CA VAL A 233 -8.02 -2.34 -5.24
C VAL A 233 -9.45 -2.84 -4.98
N ALA A 234 -10.23 -3.10 -6.03
CA ALA A 234 -11.60 -3.58 -5.91
C ALA A 234 -11.65 -4.99 -5.28
N ALA A 235 -10.74 -5.88 -5.68
CA ALA A 235 -10.64 -7.23 -5.16
C ALA A 235 -10.27 -7.24 -3.68
N LEU A 236 -9.28 -6.43 -3.25
CA LEU A 236 -8.94 -6.26 -1.82
C LEU A 236 -10.16 -5.83 -1.00
N ARG A 237 -10.91 -4.83 -1.48
CA ARG A 237 -12.13 -4.35 -0.81
C ARG A 237 -13.24 -5.39 -0.77
N ALA A 238 -13.43 -6.13 -1.86
CA ALA A 238 -14.42 -7.21 -1.89
C ALA A 238 -14.04 -8.32 -0.91
N VAL A 239 -12.78 -8.77 -0.91
CA VAL A 239 -12.28 -9.79 0.02
C VAL A 239 -12.40 -9.33 1.47
N ALA A 240 -12.14 -8.06 1.77
CA ALA A 240 -12.30 -7.49 3.11
C ALA A 240 -13.74 -7.56 3.65
N ARG A 241 -14.75 -7.73 2.78
CA ARG A 241 -16.17 -7.87 3.15
C ARG A 241 -16.64 -9.32 3.24
N LEU A 242 -15.79 -10.29 2.89
CA LEU A 242 -16.14 -11.70 2.96
C LEU A 242 -16.10 -12.18 4.42
N SER A 243 -16.97 -13.14 4.72
CA SER A 243 -16.93 -13.92 5.95
C SER A 243 -17.39 -15.35 5.67
N PRO A 244 -17.18 -16.31 6.59
CA PRO A 244 -17.70 -17.67 6.41
C PRO A 244 -19.22 -17.75 6.20
N THR A 245 -19.98 -16.79 6.73
CA THR A 245 -21.44 -16.70 6.56
C THR A 245 -21.86 -15.80 5.39
N GLN A 246 -20.93 -15.03 4.84
CA GLN A 246 -21.11 -14.19 3.66
C GLN A 246 -19.98 -14.47 2.65
N PRO A 247 -20.07 -15.57 1.88
CA PRO A 247 -19.01 -16.02 0.99
C PRO A 247 -18.94 -15.25 -0.32
N GLU A 248 -19.78 -14.23 -0.52
CA GLU A 248 -19.79 -13.42 -1.73
C GLU A 248 -19.84 -11.93 -1.37
N ALA A 249 -19.01 -11.15 -2.07
CA ALA A 249 -18.98 -9.70 -1.94
C ALA A 249 -18.70 -9.03 -3.30
N LEU A 250 -19.26 -7.85 -3.48
CA LEU A 250 -19.10 -7.01 -4.68
C LEU A 250 -18.37 -5.73 -4.31
N SER A 251 -17.42 -5.28 -5.12
CA SER A 251 -16.82 -3.94 -5.04
C SER A 251 -16.87 -3.25 -6.40
N SER A 252 -17.35 -2.02 -6.43
CA SER A 252 -17.42 -1.20 -7.64
C SER A 252 -16.29 -0.16 -7.65
N MET A 253 -15.74 0.10 -8.83
CA MET A 253 -14.73 1.13 -9.10
C MET A 253 -15.07 1.88 -10.40
N VAL A 254 -14.50 3.06 -10.56
CA VAL A 254 -14.53 3.82 -11.82
C VAL A 254 -13.14 3.80 -12.44
N ALA A 255 -13.04 3.36 -13.69
CA ALA A 255 -11.83 3.31 -14.49
C ALA A 255 -11.98 4.31 -15.66
N GLY A 256 -11.41 5.51 -15.50
CA GLY A 256 -11.67 6.62 -16.43
C GLY A 256 -13.12 7.09 -16.31
N GLU A 257 -13.90 6.92 -17.37
CA GLU A 257 -15.34 7.24 -17.38
C GLU A 257 -16.23 5.99 -17.21
N ALA A 258 -15.65 4.79 -17.24
CA ALA A 258 -16.39 3.54 -17.21
C ALA A 258 -16.44 2.94 -15.80
N ARG A 259 -17.60 2.38 -15.43
CA ARG A 259 -17.76 1.60 -14.19
C ARG A 259 -17.24 0.18 -14.39
N MET A 260 -16.60 -0.35 -13.35
CA MET A 260 -16.16 -1.73 -13.26
C MET A 260 -16.61 -2.32 -11.92
N ASP A 261 -17.14 -3.53 -11.97
CA ASP A 261 -17.61 -4.27 -10.79
C ASP A 261 -16.77 -5.54 -10.63
N VAL A 262 -16.18 -5.73 -9.45
CA VAL A 262 -15.41 -6.91 -9.07
C VAL A 262 -16.16 -7.68 -8.01
N ARG A 263 -16.64 -8.87 -8.39
CA ARG A 263 -17.35 -9.81 -7.52
C ARG A 263 -16.39 -10.91 -7.10
N VAL A 264 -16.28 -11.14 -5.81
CA VAL A 264 -15.45 -12.20 -5.25
C VAL A 264 -16.33 -13.22 -4.57
N ARG A 265 -16.11 -14.50 -4.88
CA ARG A 265 -16.76 -15.66 -4.26
C ARG A 265 -15.70 -16.52 -3.58
N ALA A 266 -15.80 -16.63 -2.26
CA ALA A 266 -14.92 -17.45 -1.44
C ALA A 266 -15.31 -18.93 -1.54
N PRO A 267 -14.35 -19.86 -1.49
CA PRO A 267 -14.66 -21.27 -1.29
C PRO A 267 -15.16 -21.50 0.13
N ALA A 268 -15.79 -22.65 0.37
CA ALA A 268 -16.09 -23.10 1.72
C ALA A 268 -14.79 -23.20 2.53
N GLN A 269 -14.82 -22.76 3.79
CA GLN A 269 -13.67 -22.82 4.67
C GLN A 269 -13.21 -24.28 4.86
N ARG A 270 -11.89 -24.51 4.79
CA ARG A 270 -11.33 -25.77 5.27
C ARG A 270 -11.42 -25.78 6.79
N VAL A 271 -12.12 -26.76 7.34
CA VAL A 271 -12.10 -27.01 8.78
C VAL A 271 -10.67 -27.43 9.14
N ARG A 272 -9.95 -26.58 9.87
CA ARG A 272 -8.68 -26.99 10.50
C ARG A 272 -9.04 -27.91 11.66
N ASN A 273 -8.77 -29.20 11.51
CA ASN A 273 -8.81 -30.17 12.61
C ASN A 273 -7.62 -29.98 13.55
#